data_AF-A0A926DUD1-F1
#
_entry.id   AF-A0A926DUD1-F1
#
_cell.length_a   1.000
_cell.length_b   1.000
_cell.length_c   1.000
_cell.angle_alpha   90.00
_cell.angle_beta   90.00
_cell.angle_gamma   90.00
#
_symmetry.space_group_name_H-M   'P 1'
#
loop_
_entity.id
_entity.type
_entity.pdbx_description
1 polymer ?
#
loop_
_entity_poly.entity_id
_entity_poly.type
_entity_poly.pdbx_seq_one_letter_code
_entity_poly.pdbx_strand_id
1 'polypeptide(L)'
;MKKMYALLLAVMLIVSMTACTKGGGDVKADLDKIQQASTKSTEQNALDAKVSMTMKMDADGETMEIPITMDMKMKALDTAPQMYITMNMEAEGESIDIAYFNDEEYLYMEVMGIMMKCPMPEGYFNSENFMGNTAEDLANTSNLTEELVKSVKTESVDGGTKYTITFKEDQLSKILQDENGALSEFASLANTDLSGVTVDDIAESVSVNKDGYMTQLAMTFKMTVKSGSESGKMDVAMTLDVNNPGQDVTITLPDTSGAVEVTAEEMGLE
;
A
#
# COMPACT_ATOMS: atom_id res chain seq x y z
N MET A 1 10.97 -31.09 53.43
CA MET A 1 10.25 -29.88 53.02
C MET A 1 11.15 -29.05 52.11
N LYS A 2 10.76 -28.93 50.83
CA LYS A 2 10.93 -27.79 49.90
C LYS A 2 12.34 -27.27 49.50
N LYS A 3 12.64 -27.51 48.20
CA LYS A 3 13.35 -26.66 47.19
C LYS A 3 14.87 -26.47 47.41
N MET A 4 15.83 -27.07 46.68
CA MET A 4 16.02 -27.38 45.25
C MET A 4 15.75 -26.21 44.28
N TYR A 5 16.82 -25.44 43.97
CA TYR A 5 17.16 -24.78 42.69
C TYR A 5 18.67 -24.40 42.79
N ALA A 6 19.64 -25.28 42.50
CA ALA A 6 20.28 -25.49 41.18
C ALA A 6 20.53 -24.16 40.45
N LEU A 7 21.70 -23.53 40.47
CA LEU A 7 23.02 -23.96 39.97
C LEU A 7 22.98 -24.29 38.47
N LEU A 8 23.10 -23.24 37.64
CA LEU A 8 23.40 -23.26 36.20
C LEU A 8 24.20 -21.97 35.91
N LEU A 9 25.51 -22.01 36.09
CA LEU A 9 26.54 -22.26 35.07
C LEU A 9 26.61 -21.17 33.99
N ALA A 10 27.72 -20.44 34.09
CA ALA A 10 28.19 -19.44 33.18
C ALA A 10 28.72 -20.07 31.88
N VAL A 11 28.62 -19.29 30.80
CA VAL A 11 29.42 -19.34 29.56
C VAL A 11 29.40 -20.66 28.77
N MET A 12 28.54 -20.72 27.75
CA MET A 12 28.89 -21.28 26.43
C MET A 12 27.88 -20.83 25.37
N LEU A 13 28.36 -19.97 24.46
CA LEU A 13 28.19 -20.06 23.01
C LEU A 13 26.91 -20.73 22.50
N ILE A 14 25.93 -19.94 22.07
CA ILE A 14 25.39 -20.09 20.72
C ILE A 14 25.21 -18.69 20.15
N VAL A 15 25.98 -18.42 19.10
CA VAL A 15 25.71 -17.45 18.05
C VAL A 15 24.21 -17.45 17.76
N SER A 16 23.44 -16.50 18.29
CA SER A 16 22.04 -16.31 17.85
C SER A 16 22.09 -15.67 16.47
N MET A 17 22.45 -16.53 15.52
CA MET A 17 22.22 -16.47 14.09
C MET A 17 22.22 -15.04 13.53
N THR A 18 23.39 -14.61 13.06
CA THR A 18 23.48 -14.10 11.69
C THR A 18 22.89 -15.16 10.75
N ALA A 19 21.57 -15.25 10.72
CA ALA A 19 20.81 -15.69 9.58
C ALA A 19 20.44 -14.39 8.85
N CYS A 20 21.02 -13.94 7.73
CA CYS A 20 21.82 -14.59 6.71
C CYS A 20 21.46 -16.06 6.48
N THR A 21 20.17 -16.39 6.64
CA THR A 21 19.58 -17.48 5.89
C THR A 21 19.83 -17.14 4.43
N LYS A 22 20.78 -17.88 3.85
CA LYS A 22 20.82 -18.09 2.41
C LYS A 22 19.38 -18.31 1.96
N GLY A 23 18.89 -17.48 1.04
CA GLY A 23 17.52 -17.49 0.56
C GLY A 23 17.05 -18.93 0.29
N GLY A 24 15.92 -19.30 0.89
CA GLY A 24 15.41 -20.66 0.90
C GLY A 24 14.75 -21.06 2.23
N GLY A 25 13.97 -20.16 2.85
CA GLY A 25 12.97 -20.58 3.83
C GLY A 25 11.90 -21.44 3.16
N ASP A 26 11.07 -22.11 3.96
CA ASP A 26 9.85 -22.73 3.44
C ASP A 26 8.93 -21.61 2.93
N VAL A 27 8.91 -21.43 1.60
CA VAL A 27 8.17 -20.35 0.93
C VAL A 27 6.72 -20.34 1.39
N LYS A 28 6.10 -21.52 1.49
CA LYS A 28 4.72 -21.65 1.97
C LYS A 28 4.55 -21.10 3.37
N ALA A 29 5.41 -21.50 4.30
CA ALA A 29 5.31 -21.07 5.70
C ALA A 29 5.55 -19.56 5.87
N ASP A 30 6.38 -18.94 5.04
CA ASP A 30 6.59 -17.49 5.08
C ASP A 30 5.42 -16.73 4.41
N LEU A 31 4.86 -17.24 3.32
CA LEU A 31 3.62 -16.71 2.73
C LEU A 31 2.44 -16.80 3.71
N ASP A 32 2.28 -17.92 4.42
CA ASP A 32 1.24 -18.08 5.44
C ASP A 32 1.36 -17.02 6.57
N LYS A 33 2.57 -16.60 6.94
CA LYS A 33 2.78 -15.54 7.94
C LYS A 33 2.44 -14.16 7.41
N ILE A 34 2.81 -13.88 6.16
CA ILE A 34 2.45 -12.63 5.48
C ILE A 34 0.92 -12.55 5.41
N GLN A 35 0.26 -13.61 4.96
CA GLN A 35 -1.20 -13.73 4.93
C GLN A 35 -1.84 -13.44 6.28
N GLN A 36 -1.36 -14.09 7.35
CA GLN A 36 -1.89 -13.88 8.70
C GLN A 36 -1.73 -12.43 9.15
N ALA A 37 -0.61 -11.79 8.83
CA ALA A 37 -0.39 -10.39 9.17
C ALA A 37 -1.31 -9.45 8.38
N SER A 38 -1.52 -9.72 7.09
CA SER A 38 -2.45 -8.96 6.25
C SER A 38 -3.88 -9.11 6.78
N THR A 39 -4.38 -10.33 6.97
CA THR A 39 -5.72 -10.58 7.55
C THR A 39 -5.90 -9.93 8.92
N LYS A 40 -4.91 -10.06 9.81
CA LYS A 40 -4.98 -9.41 11.12
C LYS A 40 -5.01 -7.87 11.02
N SER A 41 -4.36 -7.32 9.99
CA SER A 41 -4.35 -5.88 9.76
C SER A 41 -5.66 -5.37 9.19
N THR A 42 -6.34 -6.16 8.36
CA THR A 42 -7.64 -5.83 7.77
C THR A 42 -8.82 -6.01 8.70
N GLU A 43 -8.71 -6.88 9.71
CA GLU A 43 -9.69 -6.99 10.80
C GLU A 43 -9.78 -5.70 11.66
N GLN A 44 -8.89 -4.73 11.44
CA GLN A 44 -8.97 -3.44 12.10
C GLN A 44 -10.01 -2.53 11.45
N ASN A 45 -10.89 -1.96 12.28
CA ASN A 45 -11.85 -0.94 11.85
C ASN A 45 -11.22 0.45 11.71
N ALA A 46 -9.89 0.57 11.72
CA ALA A 46 -9.18 1.83 11.63
C ALA A 46 -7.81 1.65 10.99
N LEU A 47 -7.38 2.63 10.19
CA LEU A 47 -6.08 2.67 9.53
C LEU A 47 -5.50 4.09 9.62
N ASP A 48 -4.26 4.21 10.04
CA ASP A 48 -3.44 5.41 9.92
C ASP A 48 -2.20 4.99 9.12
N ALA A 49 -2.02 5.54 7.93
CA ALA A 49 -0.95 5.13 7.04
C ALA A 49 -0.39 6.29 6.23
N LYS A 50 0.89 6.18 5.89
CA LYS A 50 1.56 7.07 4.95
C LYS A 50 1.93 6.28 3.70
N VAL A 51 1.63 6.81 2.53
CA VAL A 51 2.12 6.28 1.26
C VAL A 51 3.14 7.25 0.69
N SER A 52 4.28 6.73 0.26
CA SER A 52 5.24 7.45 -0.57
C SER A 52 5.37 6.70 -1.89
N MET A 53 5.18 7.41 -2.99
CA MET A 53 5.34 6.88 -4.34
C MET A 53 6.29 7.78 -5.13
N THR A 54 7.13 7.17 -5.95
CA THR A 54 7.97 7.87 -6.92
C THR A 54 7.78 7.19 -8.26
N MET A 55 7.30 7.97 -9.24
CA MET A 55 7.22 7.54 -10.63
C MET A 55 8.36 8.18 -11.40
N LYS A 56 9.21 7.37 -12.02
CA LYS A 56 10.34 7.83 -12.84
C LYS A 56 10.14 7.34 -14.26
N MET A 57 10.08 8.25 -15.21
CA MET A 57 9.94 7.96 -16.63
C MET A 57 11.23 8.35 -17.36
N ASP A 58 11.76 7.44 -18.17
CA ASP A 58 12.90 7.68 -19.06
C ASP A 58 12.45 7.50 -20.51
N ALA A 59 12.42 8.59 -21.29
CA ALA A 59 12.06 8.59 -22.71
C ALA A 59 12.95 9.58 -23.48
N ASP A 60 13.43 9.19 -24.67
CA ASP A 60 14.22 10.02 -25.58
C ASP A 60 15.45 10.74 -24.96
N GLY A 61 16.03 10.17 -23.91
CA GLY A 61 17.19 10.72 -23.21
C GLY A 61 16.84 11.76 -22.13
N GLU A 62 15.56 11.99 -21.89
CA GLU A 62 15.05 12.80 -20.78
C GLU A 62 14.51 11.88 -19.66
N THR A 63 14.73 12.30 -18.42
CA THR A 63 14.24 11.63 -17.21
C THR A 63 13.31 12.58 -16.48
N MET A 64 12.07 12.16 -16.26
CA MET A 64 11.10 12.86 -15.42
C MET A 64 10.85 12.04 -14.16
N GLU A 65 10.82 12.70 -13.01
CA GLU A 65 10.51 12.07 -11.72
C GLU A 65 9.35 12.83 -11.07
N ILE A 66 8.32 12.10 -10.65
CA ILE A 66 7.11 12.63 -10.02
C ILE A 66 6.99 11.95 -8.65
N PRO A 67 7.45 12.59 -7.57
CA PRO A 67 7.16 12.15 -6.22
C PRO A 67 5.71 12.46 -5.85
N ILE A 68 5.07 11.49 -5.20
CA ILE A 68 3.73 11.60 -4.62
C ILE A 68 3.82 11.13 -3.18
N THR A 69 3.28 11.91 -2.24
CA THR A 69 3.11 11.49 -0.86
C THR A 69 1.63 11.56 -0.50
N MET A 70 1.16 10.57 0.26
CA MET A 70 -0.19 10.55 0.80
C MET A 70 -0.13 10.26 2.29
N ASP A 71 -0.94 10.95 3.07
CA ASP A 71 -1.23 10.62 4.47
C ASP A 71 -2.70 10.26 4.54
N MET A 72 -3.01 9.07 5.06
CA MET A 72 -4.33 8.48 5.05
C MET A 72 -4.75 8.13 6.47
N LYS A 73 -5.95 8.54 6.84
CA LYS A 73 -6.64 8.06 8.04
C LYS A 73 -8.02 7.59 7.66
N MET A 74 -8.36 6.38 8.07
CA MET A 74 -9.65 5.77 7.83
C MET A 74 -10.19 5.14 9.10
N LYS A 75 -11.51 5.18 9.27
CA LYS A 75 -12.22 4.52 10.35
C LYS A 75 -13.53 3.95 9.83
N ALA A 76 -13.68 2.64 9.88
CA ALA A 76 -14.96 1.98 9.70
C ALA A 76 -15.84 2.30 10.91
N LEU A 77 -16.95 2.97 10.64
CA LEU A 77 -18.05 3.13 11.58
C LEU A 77 -19.27 2.46 10.96
N ASP A 78 -20.06 1.76 11.79
CA ASP A 78 -21.16 0.90 11.35
C ASP A 78 -22.15 1.58 10.38
N THR A 79 -22.29 2.91 10.45
CA THR A 79 -23.27 3.66 9.64
C THR A 79 -22.70 4.86 8.89
N ALA A 80 -21.45 5.26 9.15
CA ALA A 80 -20.86 6.48 8.60
C ALA A 80 -19.33 6.42 8.66
N PRO A 81 -18.67 5.61 7.82
CA PRO A 81 -17.22 5.51 7.87
C PRO A 81 -16.58 6.87 7.55
N GLN A 82 -15.40 7.11 8.11
CA GLN A 82 -14.70 8.39 7.99
C GLN A 82 -13.34 8.17 7.32
N MET A 83 -13.01 9.00 6.33
CA MET A 83 -11.68 9.16 5.76
C MET A 83 -11.19 10.58 5.89
N TYR A 84 -9.89 10.70 6.01
CA TYR A 84 -9.15 11.90 5.65
C TYR A 84 -7.85 11.49 4.97
N ILE A 85 -7.72 11.83 3.69
CA ILE A 85 -6.56 11.60 2.86
C ILE A 85 -6.03 12.95 2.40
N THR A 86 -4.74 13.20 2.61
CA THR A 86 -4.03 14.32 1.99
C THR A 86 -2.99 13.79 1.05
N MET A 87 -2.94 14.30 -0.17
CA MET A 87 -1.98 13.96 -1.21
C MET A 87 -1.20 15.21 -1.58
N ASN A 88 0.11 15.05 -1.71
CA ASN A 88 1.00 16.03 -2.29
C ASN A 88 1.72 15.40 -3.48
N MET A 89 1.68 16.07 -4.63
CA MET A 89 2.39 15.69 -5.85
C MET A 89 3.33 16.83 -6.23
N GLU A 90 4.59 16.52 -6.54
CA GLU A 90 5.52 17.50 -7.11
C GLU A 90 5.83 17.14 -8.55
N ALA A 91 5.72 18.11 -9.46
CA ALA A 91 6.08 17.96 -10.86
C ALA A 91 6.66 19.27 -11.37
N GLU A 92 7.83 19.22 -12.04
CA GLU A 92 8.49 20.38 -12.65
C GLU A 92 8.73 21.59 -11.72
N GLY A 93 8.81 21.35 -10.40
CA GLY A 93 8.99 22.40 -9.38
C GLY A 93 7.70 23.07 -8.92
N GLU A 94 6.55 22.63 -9.42
CA GLU A 94 5.23 22.95 -8.88
C GLU A 94 4.77 21.84 -7.92
N SER A 95 4.00 22.23 -6.91
CA SER A 95 3.43 21.31 -5.93
C SER A 95 1.91 21.43 -5.95
N ILE A 96 1.23 20.30 -6.07
CA ILE A 96 -0.22 20.19 -6.07
C ILE A 96 -0.62 19.47 -4.79
N ASP A 97 -1.29 20.20 -3.90
CA ASP A 97 -1.91 19.66 -2.70
C ASP A 97 -3.38 19.36 -2.98
N ILE A 98 -3.76 18.13 -2.65
CA ILE A 98 -5.13 17.63 -2.75
C ILE A 98 -5.52 17.02 -1.40
N ALA A 99 -6.73 17.30 -0.92
CA ALA A 99 -7.29 16.63 0.23
C ALA A 99 -8.66 16.03 -0.10
N TYR A 100 -8.92 14.83 0.41
CA TYR A 100 -10.20 14.13 0.34
C TYR A 100 -10.63 13.76 1.75
N PHE A 101 -11.85 14.10 2.12
CA PHE A 101 -12.42 13.69 3.40
C PHE A 101 -13.94 13.69 3.34
N ASN A 102 -14.58 13.10 4.34
CA ASN A 102 -16.03 13.08 4.41
C ASN A 102 -16.52 13.37 5.84
N ASP A 103 -17.76 13.85 5.92
CA ASP A 103 -18.57 13.77 7.12
C ASP A 103 -19.77 12.83 6.88
N GLU A 104 -20.82 12.94 7.71
CA GLU A 104 -22.02 12.11 7.60
C GLU A 104 -22.88 12.41 6.36
N GLU A 105 -22.76 13.61 5.77
CA GLU A 105 -23.63 14.10 4.71
C GLU A 105 -22.91 14.32 3.38
N TYR A 106 -21.64 14.75 3.42
CA TYR A 106 -20.89 15.21 2.25
C TYR A 106 -19.55 14.50 2.09
N LEU A 107 -19.16 14.33 0.82
CA LEU A 107 -17.77 14.14 0.43
C LEU A 107 -17.16 15.50 0.09
N TYR A 108 -15.93 15.72 0.52
CA TYR A 108 -15.17 16.93 0.28
C TYR A 108 -13.91 16.62 -0.51
N MET A 109 -13.58 17.54 -1.42
CA MET A 109 -12.30 17.59 -2.11
C MET A 109 -11.77 19.02 -2.02
N GLU A 110 -10.54 19.18 -1.57
CA GLU A 110 -9.83 20.45 -1.61
C GLU A 110 -8.66 20.34 -2.58
N VAL A 111 -8.62 21.21 -3.57
CA VAL A 111 -7.52 21.28 -4.54
C VAL A 111 -7.02 22.72 -4.57
N MET A 112 -5.72 22.92 -4.32
CA MET A 112 -5.09 24.24 -4.36
C MET A 112 -5.84 25.31 -3.52
N GLY A 113 -6.38 24.92 -2.37
CA GLY A 113 -7.10 25.79 -1.43
C GLY A 113 -8.57 26.08 -1.80
N ILE A 114 -9.09 25.46 -2.87
CA ILE A 114 -10.51 25.52 -3.22
C ILE A 114 -11.17 24.26 -2.70
N MET A 115 -12.01 24.41 -1.67
CA MET A 115 -12.78 23.30 -1.10
C MET A 115 -14.14 23.17 -1.79
N MET A 116 -14.40 21.99 -2.31
CA MET A 116 -15.65 21.58 -2.94
C MET A 116 -16.31 20.51 -2.07
N LYS A 117 -17.65 20.45 -2.11
CA LYS A 117 -18.44 19.40 -1.47
C LYS A 117 -19.54 18.92 -2.39
N CYS A 118 -19.83 17.63 -2.36
CA CYS A 118 -21.05 17.08 -2.95
C CYS A 118 -21.79 16.24 -1.91
N PRO A 119 -23.13 16.17 -1.96
CA PRO A 119 -23.87 15.19 -1.18
C PRO A 119 -23.29 13.80 -1.44
N MET A 120 -23.10 13.04 -0.38
CA MET A 120 -22.55 11.70 -0.48
C MET A 120 -23.43 10.81 -1.38
N PRO A 121 -22.91 10.24 -2.48
CA PRO A 121 -23.71 9.38 -3.34
C PRO A 121 -24.19 8.13 -2.59
N GLU A 122 -25.41 7.69 -2.88
CA GLU A 122 -25.97 6.50 -2.25
C GLU A 122 -25.10 5.27 -2.55
N GLY A 123 -24.67 4.56 -1.50
CA GLY A 123 -23.83 3.38 -1.63
C GLY A 123 -22.33 3.65 -1.85
N TYR A 124 -21.90 4.92 -1.93
CA TYR A 124 -20.48 5.30 -2.11
C TYR A 124 -19.60 4.73 -1.00
N PHE A 125 -20.07 4.81 0.25
CA PHE A 125 -19.43 4.17 1.40
C PHE A 125 -20.20 2.98 1.94
N ASN A 126 -20.75 2.12 1.06
CA ASN A 126 -21.18 0.83 1.58
C ASN A 126 -19.95 0.14 2.24
N SER A 127 -20.16 -0.47 3.40
CA SER A 127 -19.07 -1.04 4.21
C SER A 127 -18.28 -2.13 3.47
N GLU A 128 -18.89 -2.76 2.47
CA GLU A 128 -18.26 -3.76 1.60
C GLU A 128 -17.28 -3.12 0.59
N ASN A 129 -17.48 -1.87 0.16
CA ASN A 129 -16.67 -1.20 -0.86
C ASN A 129 -15.65 -0.22 -0.26
N PHE A 130 -15.97 0.43 0.87
CA PHE A 130 -15.12 1.51 1.38
C PHE A 130 -13.84 1.02 2.03
N MET A 131 -13.99 0.17 3.07
CA MET A 131 -12.87 -0.52 3.69
C MET A 131 -12.74 -1.95 3.19
N GLY A 132 -13.80 -2.58 2.65
CA GLY A 132 -13.67 -3.92 2.08
C GLY A 132 -12.70 -3.95 0.91
N ASN A 133 -12.79 -3.01 -0.05
CA ASN A 133 -11.80 -2.93 -1.14
C ASN A 133 -10.42 -2.48 -0.64
N THR A 134 -10.27 -1.38 0.11
CA THR A 134 -8.93 -0.98 0.60
C THR A 134 -8.27 -2.01 1.51
N ALA A 135 -9.04 -2.73 2.31
CA ALA A 135 -8.54 -3.82 3.14
C ALA A 135 -8.24 -5.06 2.29
N GLU A 136 -9.10 -5.44 1.33
CA GLU A 136 -8.84 -6.50 0.34
C GLU A 136 -7.62 -6.17 -0.54
N ASP A 137 -7.36 -4.90 -0.85
CA ASP A 137 -6.23 -4.40 -1.64
C ASP A 137 -4.93 -4.33 -0.83
N LEU A 138 -4.99 -3.89 0.42
CA LEU A 138 -3.86 -4.06 1.36
C LEU A 138 -3.58 -5.55 1.59
N ALA A 139 -4.66 -6.32 1.70
CA ALA A 139 -4.61 -7.75 1.76
C ALA A 139 -4.34 -8.37 0.41
N ASN A 140 -4.25 -7.70 -0.75
CA ASN A 140 -3.94 -8.38 -2.02
C ASN A 140 -2.48 -8.84 -2.08
N THR A 141 -1.68 -8.47 -1.07
CA THR A 141 -0.49 -9.23 -0.61
C THR A 141 -0.79 -10.69 -0.21
N SER A 142 -2.06 -11.09 -0.13
CA SER A 142 -2.61 -12.43 0.15
C SER A 142 -2.68 -13.33 -1.07
N ASN A 143 -2.70 -12.75 -2.27
CA ASN A 143 -2.68 -13.52 -3.51
C ASN A 143 -1.27 -14.04 -3.85
N LEU A 144 -0.29 -13.80 -2.97
CA LEU A 144 1.03 -14.39 -3.04
C LEU A 144 0.92 -15.91 -2.81
N THR A 145 0.95 -16.66 -3.89
CA THR A 145 0.95 -18.13 -3.87
C THR A 145 2.31 -18.71 -4.24
N GLU A 146 2.53 -19.99 -3.92
CA GLU A 146 3.69 -20.75 -4.39
C GLU A 146 3.75 -20.83 -5.93
N GLU A 147 2.67 -20.54 -6.65
CA GLU A 147 2.67 -20.44 -8.11
C GLU A 147 3.40 -19.18 -8.58
N LEU A 148 3.16 -18.04 -7.94
CA LEU A 148 3.73 -16.74 -8.30
C LEU A 148 5.13 -16.50 -7.72
N VAL A 149 5.39 -17.02 -6.51
CA VAL A 149 6.59 -16.69 -5.73
C VAL A 149 7.70 -17.72 -5.95
N LYS A 150 8.89 -17.23 -6.28
CA LYS A 150 10.12 -18.02 -6.44
C LYS A 150 10.79 -18.28 -5.10
N SER A 151 10.89 -17.25 -4.26
CA SER A 151 11.52 -17.34 -2.95
C SER A 151 11.10 -16.19 -2.05
N VAL A 152 11.11 -16.42 -0.73
CA VAL A 152 11.01 -15.39 0.29
C VAL A 152 12.32 -15.33 1.07
N LYS A 153 12.87 -14.12 1.22
CA LYS A 153 13.99 -13.84 2.11
C LYS A 153 13.43 -13.22 3.39
N THR A 154 13.78 -13.80 4.52
CA THR A 154 13.29 -13.39 5.84
C THR A 154 14.42 -12.77 6.63
N GLU A 155 14.22 -11.55 7.13
CA GLU A 155 15.20 -10.79 7.90
C GLU A 155 14.58 -10.31 9.22
N SER A 156 15.23 -10.57 10.34
CA SER A 156 14.86 -9.95 11.60
C SER A 156 15.25 -8.47 11.57
N VAL A 157 14.29 -7.60 11.82
CA VAL A 157 14.48 -6.15 11.91
C VAL A 157 14.09 -5.68 13.30
N ASP A 158 14.55 -4.50 13.72
CA ASP A 158 14.06 -3.95 14.98
C ASP A 158 12.54 -3.77 14.89
N GLY A 159 11.84 -4.14 15.96
CA GLY A 159 10.37 -4.14 15.96
C GLY A 159 9.68 -5.35 15.31
N GLY A 160 10.36 -6.23 14.57
CA GLY A 160 9.66 -7.33 13.88
C GLY A 160 10.46 -8.18 12.88
N THR A 161 9.80 -8.56 11.80
CA THR A 161 10.35 -9.37 10.70
C THR A 161 10.03 -8.71 9.36
N LYS A 162 11.01 -8.63 8.46
CA LYS A 162 10.85 -8.21 7.08
C LYS A 162 10.93 -9.42 6.15
N TYR A 163 9.96 -9.54 5.26
CA TYR A 163 9.90 -10.54 4.21
C TYR A 163 10.14 -9.84 2.87
N THR A 164 11.13 -10.27 2.10
CA THR A 164 11.37 -9.80 0.73
C THR A 164 11.01 -10.92 -0.24
N ILE A 165 10.06 -10.64 -1.13
CA ILE A 165 9.48 -11.59 -2.06
C ILE A 165 10.18 -11.46 -3.40
N THR A 166 10.53 -12.60 -3.99
CA THR A 166 11.02 -12.69 -5.37
C THR A 166 10.00 -13.47 -6.17
N PHE A 167 9.49 -12.86 -7.23
CA PHE A 167 8.53 -13.48 -8.15
C PHE A 167 9.22 -14.39 -9.17
N LYS A 168 8.45 -15.30 -9.75
CA LYS A 168 8.89 -16.07 -10.92
C LYS A 168 8.74 -15.21 -12.17
N GLU A 169 9.79 -15.13 -12.98
CA GLU A 169 9.85 -14.28 -14.18
C GLU A 169 8.73 -14.58 -15.18
N ASP A 170 8.38 -15.86 -15.36
CA ASP A 170 7.33 -16.30 -16.27
C ASP A 170 5.90 -15.97 -15.79
N GLN A 171 5.76 -15.46 -14.57
CA GLN A 171 4.48 -15.07 -13.97
C GLN A 171 4.30 -13.55 -13.88
N LEU A 172 5.33 -12.74 -14.17
CA LEU A 172 5.26 -11.28 -14.08
C LEU A 172 4.19 -10.68 -15.01
N SER A 173 4.03 -11.24 -16.21
CA SER A 173 2.98 -10.80 -17.14
C SER A 173 1.57 -11.13 -16.67
N LYS A 174 1.39 -12.11 -15.77
CA LYS A 174 0.07 -12.40 -15.19
C LYS A 174 -0.29 -11.37 -14.12
N ILE A 175 0.68 -10.91 -13.34
CA ILE A 175 0.49 -9.84 -12.34
C ILE A 175 0.01 -8.54 -13.03
N LEU A 176 0.50 -8.29 -14.25
CA LEU A 176 0.06 -7.19 -15.12
C LEU A 176 -1.36 -7.33 -15.68
N GLN A 177 -1.77 -8.57 -15.94
CA GLN A 177 -3.06 -8.88 -16.58
C GLN A 177 -4.14 -9.19 -15.55
N ASP A 178 -3.82 -9.03 -14.26
CA ASP A 178 -4.83 -9.04 -13.23
C ASP A 178 -5.71 -7.82 -13.42
N GLU A 179 -6.92 -8.06 -13.93
CA GLU A 179 -7.91 -7.01 -14.21
C GLU A 179 -8.30 -6.24 -12.93
N ASN A 180 -8.06 -6.84 -11.76
CA ASN A 180 -8.30 -6.24 -10.44
C ASN A 180 -7.00 -5.86 -9.71
N GLY A 181 -5.86 -5.81 -10.40
CA GLY A 181 -4.57 -5.47 -9.80
C GLY A 181 -4.36 -3.95 -9.67
N ALA A 182 -3.54 -3.52 -8.71
CA ALA A 182 -3.24 -2.09 -8.49
C ALA A 182 -2.76 -1.33 -9.77
N LEU A 183 -2.19 -2.04 -10.74
CA LEU A 183 -1.76 -1.43 -12.00
C LEU A 183 -2.91 -1.23 -13.01
N SER A 184 -3.92 -2.11 -13.03
CA SER A 184 -5.11 -1.91 -13.88
C SER A 184 -5.93 -0.71 -13.37
N GLU A 185 -6.03 -0.54 -12.05
CA GLU A 185 -6.63 0.63 -11.41
C GLU A 185 -5.86 1.90 -11.73
N PHE A 186 -4.53 1.87 -11.61
CA PHE A 186 -3.69 2.99 -12.00
C PHE A 186 -3.87 3.36 -13.48
N ALA A 187 -3.92 2.37 -14.37
CA ALA A 187 -4.12 2.60 -15.80
C ALA A 187 -5.50 3.16 -16.11
N SER A 188 -6.54 2.69 -15.42
CA SER A 188 -7.89 3.23 -15.50
C SER A 188 -7.92 4.71 -15.05
N LEU A 189 -7.33 5.01 -13.89
CA LEU A 189 -7.23 6.37 -13.35
C LEU A 189 -6.43 7.30 -14.26
N ALA A 190 -5.34 6.81 -14.83
CA ALA A 190 -4.49 7.54 -15.77
C ALA A 190 -5.05 7.53 -17.21
N ASN A 191 -6.23 6.91 -17.44
CA ASN A 191 -6.82 6.69 -18.76
C ASN A 191 -5.80 6.22 -19.82
N THR A 192 -4.94 5.29 -19.42
CA THR A 192 -3.77 4.85 -20.19
C THR A 192 -3.94 3.41 -20.65
N ASP A 193 -3.70 3.16 -21.95
CA ASP A 193 -3.71 1.81 -22.51
C ASP A 193 -2.44 1.04 -22.09
N LEU A 194 -2.63 -0.08 -21.37
CA LEU A 194 -1.54 -0.97 -20.95
C LEU A 194 -1.09 -1.96 -22.02
N SER A 195 -1.71 -2.01 -23.19
CA SER A 195 -1.42 -3.01 -24.23
C SER A 195 0.05 -2.98 -24.73
N GLY A 196 0.74 -1.85 -24.55
CA GLY A 196 2.15 -1.66 -24.86
C GLY A 196 3.11 -1.81 -23.67
N VAL A 197 2.63 -2.15 -22.48
CA VAL A 197 3.43 -2.20 -21.24
C VAL A 197 3.94 -3.62 -20.98
N THR A 198 5.23 -3.74 -20.69
CA THR A 198 5.84 -4.97 -20.19
C THR A 198 6.50 -4.71 -18.85
N VAL A 199 6.34 -5.63 -17.89
CA VAL A 199 7.06 -5.59 -16.62
C VAL A 199 8.37 -6.34 -16.78
N ASP A 200 9.45 -5.62 -16.52
CA ASP A 200 10.80 -6.13 -16.57
C ASP A 200 11.20 -6.73 -15.22
N ASP A 201 10.71 -6.15 -14.12
CA ASP A 201 11.08 -6.55 -12.76
C ASP A 201 10.02 -6.09 -11.73
N ILE A 202 9.80 -6.92 -10.70
CA ILE A 202 8.99 -6.57 -9.53
C ILE A 202 9.77 -6.96 -8.28
N ALA A 203 9.90 -6.03 -7.34
CA ALA A 203 10.35 -6.33 -5.99
C ALA A 203 9.26 -5.94 -4.99
N GLU A 204 8.95 -6.84 -4.06
CA GLU A 204 8.01 -6.58 -2.99
C GLU A 204 8.65 -6.93 -1.64
N SER A 205 8.33 -6.14 -0.61
CA SER A 205 8.61 -6.52 0.76
C SER A 205 7.52 -6.12 1.74
N VAL A 206 7.28 -6.99 2.71
CA VAL A 206 6.31 -6.79 3.79
C VAL A 206 7.05 -6.81 5.13
N SER A 207 6.78 -5.84 5.99
CA SER A 207 7.29 -5.82 7.37
C SER A 207 6.16 -6.06 8.36
N VAL A 208 6.38 -7.00 9.28
CA VAL A 208 5.41 -7.42 10.30
C VAL A 208 6.01 -7.20 11.69
N ASN A 209 5.27 -6.55 12.59
CA ASN A 209 5.73 -6.31 13.95
C ASN A 209 5.63 -7.57 14.84
N LYS A 210 6.14 -7.49 16.07
CA LYS A 210 6.09 -8.60 17.04
C LYS A 210 4.68 -9.04 17.42
N ASP A 211 3.70 -8.14 17.29
CA ASP A 211 2.30 -8.42 17.56
C ASP A 211 1.59 -9.07 16.35
N GLY A 212 2.28 -9.23 15.22
CA GLY A 212 1.76 -9.87 14.02
C GLY A 212 0.97 -8.95 13.11
N TYR A 213 1.06 -7.63 13.29
CA TYR A 213 0.47 -6.66 12.37
C TYR A 213 1.45 -6.27 11.26
N MET A 214 0.93 -6.04 10.07
CA MET A 214 1.67 -5.40 9.00
C MET A 214 1.98 -3.96 9.41
N THR A 215 3.23 -3.55 9.16
CA THR A 215 3.75 -2.20 9.46
C THR A 215 4.25 -1.49 8.21
N GLN A 216 4.62 -2.25 7.18
CA GLN A 216 5.06 -1.69 5.91
C GLN A 216 4.78 -2.67 4.76
N LEU A 217 4.35 -2.13 3.63
CA LEU A 217 4.38 -2.77 2.32
C LEU A 217 5.20 -1.87 1.38
N ALA A 218 6.23 -2.42 0.75
CA ALA A 218 7.02 -1.70 -0.24
C ALA A 218 7.06 -2.49 -1.55
N MET A 219 6.82 -1.82 -2.66
CA MET A 219 6.79 -2.39 -3.99
C MET A 219 7.61 -1.54 -4.96
N THR A 220 8.34 -2.18 -5.86
CA THR A 220 8.95 -1.51 -7.02
C THR A 220 8.61 -2.26 -8.29
N PHE A 221 8.15 -1.53 -9.29
CA PHE A 221 7.87 -2.02 -10.63
C PHE A 221 8.85 -1.37 -11.60
N LYS A 222 9.55 -2.18 -12.40
CA LYS A 222 10.28 -1.67 -13.57
C LYS A 222 9.55 -2.12 -14.80
N MET A 223 9.20 -1.17 -15.65
CA MET A 223 8.37 -1.38 -16.82
C MET A 223 9.01 -0.77 -18.05
N THR A 224 8.73 -1.39 -19.19
CA THR A 224 8.95 -0.82 -20.52
C THR A 224 7.59 -0.52 -21.13
N VAL A 225 7.39 0.72 -21.56
CA VAL A 225 6.16 1.19 -22.21
C VAL A 225 6.44 1.42 -23.68
N LYS A 226 5.66 0.80 -24.56
CA LYS A 226 5.75 0.98 -26.02
C LYS A 226 4.53 1.74 -26.53
N SER A 227 4.79 2.82 -27.27
CA SER A 227 3.78 3.58 -28.00
C SER A 227 4.22 3.71 -29.46
N GLY A 228 3.55 3.03 -30.37
CA GLY A 228 3.95 2.98 -31.78
C GLY A 228 5.35 2.40 -31.99
N SER A 229 6.27 3.20 -32.56
CA SER A 229 7.68 2.82 -32.75
C SER A 229 8.59 3.24 -31.60
N GLU A 230 8.08 3.98 -30.62
CA GLU A 230 8.82 4.52 -29.49
C GLU A 230 8.70 3.60 -28.27
N SER A 231 9.76 3.58 -27.46
CA SER A 231 9.79 2.82 -26.21
C SER A 231 10.41 3.64 -25.10
N GLY A 232 9.69 3.82 -24.01
CA GLY A 232 10.17 4.44 -22.77
C GLY A 232 10.31 3.41 -21.66
N LYS A 233 11.04 3.76 -20.60
CA LYS A 233 11.06 3.01 -19.34
C LYS A 233 10.30 3.76 -18.27
N MET A 234 9.64 3.02 -17.40
CA MET A 234 8.94 3.56 -16.24
C MET A 234 9.32 2.72 -15.02
N ASP A 235 9.92 3.38 -14.03
CA ASP A 235 10.18 2.81 -12.71
C ASP A 235 9.17 3.41 -11.72
N VAL A 236 8.41 2.57 -11.03
CA VAL A 236 7.49 2.98 -9.97
C VAL A 236 7.99 2.38 -8.67
N ALA A 237 8.22 3.21 -7.66
CA ALA A 237 8.49 2.77 -6.29
C ALA A 237 7.37 3.25 -5.38
N MET A 238 6.82 2.36 -4.57
CA MET A 238 5.76 2.66 -3.61
C MET A 238 6.14 2.09 -2.24
N THR A 239 5.86 2.83 -1.19
CA THR A 239 5.93 2.36 0.19
C THR A 239 4.70 2.83 0.93
N LEU A 240 3.96 1.90 1.53
CA LEU A 240 2.92 2.12 2.52
C LEU A 240 3.52 1.83 3.89
N ASP A 241 3.48 2.80 4.80
CA ASP A 241 3.85 2.67 6.20
C ASP A 241 2.60 2.78 7.07
N VAL A 242 2.32 1.77 7.88
CA VAL A 242 1.17 1.76 8.80
C VAL A 242 1.60 2.28 10.16
N ASN A 243 1.01 3.39 10.58
CA ASN A 243 1.27 4.03 11.86
C ASN A 243 0.47 3.36 12.97
N ASN A 244 1.16 2.91 14.02
CA ASN A 244 0.55 2.37 15.25
C ASN A 244 -0.52 1.28 14.98
N PRO A 245 -0.22 0.22 14.21
CA PRO A 245 -1.22 -0.80 13.90
C PRO A 245 -1.75 -1.48 15.18
N GLY A 246 -3.05 -1.78 15.17
CA GLY A 246 -3.77 -2.35 16.30
C GLY A 246 -4.28 -1.31 17.30
N GLN A 247 -4.11 -0.01 17.03
CA GLN A 247 -4.62 1.09 17.84
C GLN A 247 -5.81 1.79 17.16
N ASP A 248 -6.61 2.50 17.95
CA ASP A 248 -7.69 3.33 17.41
C ASP A 248 -7.13 4.59 16.72
N VAL A 249 -7.84 5.07 15.71
CA VAL A 249 -7.47 6.26 14.93
C VAL A 249 -8.46 7.39 15.23
N THR A 250 -7.92 8.58 15.45
CA THR A 250 -8.71 9.81 15.58
C THR A 250 -8.56 10.63 14.31
N ILE A 251 -9.69 10.99 13.71
CA ILE A 251 -9.78 11.86 12.54
C ILE A 251 -10.31 13.22 12.99
N THR A 252 -9.66 14.29 12.56
CA THR A 252 -10.11 15.67 12.79
C THR A 252 -10.29 16.32 11.43
N LEU A 253 -11.53 16.69 11.11
CA LEU A 253 -11.88 17.29 9.84
C LEU A 253 -11.53 18.79 9.83
N PRO A 254 -11.17 19.36 8.67
CA PRO A 254 -10.96 20.79 8.51
C PRO A 254 -12.27 21.59 8.62
N ASP A 255 -12.19 22.92 8.67
CA ASP A 255 -13.37 23.78 8.61
C ASP A 255 -13.97 23.77 7.20
N THR A 256 -15.24 23.40 7.10
CA THR A 256 -15.97 23.24 5.83
C THR A 256 -16.89 24.41 5.50
N SER A 257 -16.91 25.46 6.33
CA SER A 257 -17.83 26.60 6.17
C SER A 257 -17.67 27.35 4.84
N GLY A 258 -16.49 27.27 4.21
CA GLY A 258 -16.19 27.87 2.91
C GLY A 258 -16.37 26.94 1.70
N ALA A 259 -16.82 25.71 1.90
CA ALA A 259 -16.92 24.72 0.82
C ALA A 259 -18.00 25.08 -0.20
N VAL A 260 -17.65 25.00 -1.48
CA VAL A 260 -18.56 25.22 -2.61
C VAL A 260 -19.27 23.92 -2.93
N GLU A 261 -20.60 23.97 -3.01
CA GLU A 261 -21.39 22.79 -3.38
C GLU A 261 -21.36 22.55 -4.90
N VAL A 262 -21.09 21.31 -5.29
CA VAL A 262 -20.95 20.83 -6.67
C VAL A 262 -21.65 19.47 -6.85
N THR A 263 -21.81 19.01 -8.09
CA THR A 263 -22.32 17.67 -8.39
C THR A 263 -21.24 16.59 -8.19
N ALA A 264 -21.66 15.32 -8.07
CA ALA A 264 -20.74 14.18 -8.03
C ALA A 264 -19.92 14.05 -9.34
N GLU A 265 -20.55 14.33 -10.49
CA GLU A 265 -19.89 14.39 -11.81
C GLU A 265 -18.80 15.47 -11.82
N GLU A 266 -19.07 16.66 -11.29
CA GLU A 266 -18.09 17.76 -11.19
C GLU A 266 -16.90 17.42 -10.27
N MET A 267 -17.07 16.47 -9.34
CA MET A 267 -16.00 15.90 -8.51
C MET A 267 -15.35 14.64 -9.10
N GLY A 268 -15.79 14.18 -10.27
CA GLY A 268 -15.24 12.98 -10.93
C GLY A 268 -15.61 11.66 -10.26
N LEU A 269 -16.82 11.56 -9.68
CA LEU A 269 -17.30 10.41 -8.92
C LEU A 269 -18.34 9.53 -9.65
N GLU A 270 -18.59 9.77 -10.94
CA GLU A 270 -19.52 9.02 -11.79
C GLU A 270 -18.82 8.27 -12.94
#